data_AF-A0A5R9M8I9-F1
#
_entry.id   AF-A0A5R9M8I9-F1
#
_cell.length_a   1.000
_cell.length_b   1.000
_cell.length_c   1.000
_cell.angle_alpha   90.00
_cell.angle_beta   90.00
_cell.angle_gamma   90.00
#
_symmetry.space_group_name_H-M   'P 1'
#
loop_
_entity.id
_entity.type
_entity.pdbx_description
1 polymer ?
#
loop_
_entity_poly.entity_id
_entity_poly.type
_entity_poly.pdbx_seq_one_letter_code
_entity_poly.pdbx_strand_id
1 'polypeptide(L)'
;MFGGRWIHEANLRPFCESVAEFSGYRFDDSDWGATEGALPGTDVERPGGWYDYPLAGRIPLTLLVAADPGSSVVFVRLEGEADDRTKAQIDAALHIFSRYNAS
;
A
#
# COMPACT_ATOMS: atom_id res chain seq x y z
N MET A 1 -9.03 -9.51 4.12
CA MET A 1 -8.16 -8.94 3.08
C MET A 1 -9.02 -8.30 2.00
N PHE A 2 -8.63 -7.14 1.50
CA PHE A 2 -9.23 -6.46 0.35
C PHE A 2 -8.17 -5.63 -0.38
N GLY A 3 -8.48 -5.18 -1.59
CA GLY A 3 -7.58 -4.28 -2.33
C GLY A 3 -6.28 -4.90 -2.89
N GLY A 4 -6.31 -6.14 -3.39
CA GLY A 4 -5.13 -6.79 -3.99
C GLY A 4 -4.91 -6.41 -5.45
N ARG A 5 -3.94 -5.53 -5.72
CA ARG A 5 -3.56 -5.11 -7.09
C ARG A 5 -2.12 -4.58 -7.14
N TRP A 6 -1.54 -4.58 -8.33
CA TRP A 6 -0.34 -3.80 -8.60
C TRP A 6 -0.65 -2.30 -8.79
N ILE A 7 0.29 -1.46 -8.40
CA ILE A 7 0.36 -0.03 -8.71
C ILE A 7 1.75 0.30 -9.26
N HIS A 8 1.92 1.45 -9.93
CA HIS A 8 3.26 1.90 -10.29
C HIS A 8 4.09 2.15 -9.03
N GLU A 9 5.36 1.73 -9.03
CA GLU A 9 6.25 1.90 -7.86
C GLU A 9 6.39 3.36 -7.45
N ALA A 10 6.48 4.27 -8.43
CA ALA A 10 6.51 5.73 -8.19
C ALA A 10 5.27 6.26 -7.46
N ASN A 11 4.16 5.53 -7.49
CA ASN A 11 2.92 5.89 -6.79
C ASN A 11 2.80 5.26 -5.40
N LEU A 12 3.78 4.49 -4.94
CA LEU A 12 3.68 3.80 -3.65
C LEU A 12 3.52 4.80 -2.49
N ARG A 13 4.34 5.85 -2.44
CA ARG A 13 4.22 6.88 -1.40
C ARG A 13 2.84 7.56 -1.37
N PRO A 14 2.34 8.17 -2.47
CA PRO A 14 1.03 8.81 -2.43
C PRO A 14 -0.11 7.81 -2.20
N PHE A 15 0.05 6.54 -2.56
CA PHE A 15 -0.89 5.49 -2.18
C PHE A 15 -0.90 5.24 -0.66
N CYS A 16 0.27 5.07 -0.03
CA CYS A 16 0.39 4.91 1.43
C CYS A 16 -0.23 6.10 2.18
N GLU A 17 0.08 7.33 1.76
CA GLU A 17 -0.49 8.55 2.33
C GLU A 17 -2.03 8.59 2.20
N SER A 18 -2.57 8.18 1.05
CA SER A 18 -4.02 8.12 0.82
C SER A 18 -4.73 7.11 1.73
N VAL A 19 -4.17 5.89 1.85
CA VAL A 19 -4.74 4.85 2.72
C VAL A 19 -4.65 5.25 4.20
N ALA A 20 -3.54 5.86 4.60
CA ALA A 20 -3.38 6.41 5.94
C ALA A 20 -4.44 7.46 6.25
N GLU A 21 -4.67 8.42 5.34
CA GLU A 21 -5.73 9.43 5.50
C GLU A 21 -7.12 8.78 5.64
N PHE A 22 -7.45 7.79 4.79
CA PHE A 22 -8.73 7.09 4.86
C PHE A 22 -8.93 6.33 6.18
N SER A 23 -7.86 5.75 6.72
CA SER A 23 -7.89 5.05 8.01
C SER A 23 -7.81 5.99 9.21
N GLY A 24 -7.55 7.28 8.99
CA GLY A 24 -7.28 8.26 10.05
C GLY A 24 -5.94 8.04 10.75
N TYR A 25 -4.98 7.39 10.08
CA TYR A 25 -3.58 7.33 10.48
C TYR A 25 -2.82 8.53 9.89
N ARG A 26 -1.83 9.05 10.62
CA ARG A 26 -0.95 10.10 10.11
C ARG A 26 0.33 9.46 9.61
N PHE A 27 0.47 9.36 8.30
CA PHE A 27 1.68 8.85 7.65
C PHE A 27 2.71 9.98 7.51
N ASP A 28 3.92 9.76 8.00
CA ASP A 28 5.02 10.73 7.92
C ASP A 28 6.26 10.19 7.18
N ASP A 29 7.34 10.98 7.15
CA ASP A 29 8.57 10.62 6.45
C ASP A 29 9.28 9.41 7.07
N SER A 30 9.08 9.14 8.37
CA SER A 30 9.64 7.97 9.04
C SER A 30 8.91 6.70 8.59
N ASP A 31 7.59 6.79 8.46
CA ASP A 31 6.74 5.71 7.95
C ASP A 31 7.08 5.39 6.49
N TRP A 32 7.29 6.45 5.70
CA TRP A 32 7.80 6.31 4.33
C TRP A 32 9.16 5.61 4.31
N GLY A 33 10.12 6.06 5.12
CA GLY A 33 11.46 5.48 5.16
C GLY A 33 11.46 4.00 5.56
N ALA A 34 10.56 3.59 6.45
CA ALA A 34 10.38 2.18 6.80
C ALA A 34 9.84 1.34 5.62
N THR A 35 8.83 1.87 4.93
CA THR A 35 8.22 1.22 3.75
C THR A 35 9.21 1.11 2.58
N GLU A 36 9.85 2.22 2.23
CA GLU A 36 10.83 2.31 1.16
C GLU A 36 12.07 1.45 1.46
N GLY A 37 12.56 1.46 2.69
CA GLY A 37 13.71 0.66 3.11
C GLY A 37 13.45 -0.84 3.11
N ALA A 38 12.20 -1.27 3.34
CA ALA A 38 11.82 -2.68 3.33
C ALA A 38 11.60 -3.23 1.91
N LEU A 39 11.16 -2.39 0.96
CA LEU A 39 10.72 -2.81 -0.37
C LEU A 39 11.77 -3.67 -1.13
N PRO A 40 13.09 -3.36 -1.15
CA PRO A 40 14.07 -4.19 -1.85
C PRO A 40 14.20 -5.63 -1.31
N GLY A 41 13.76 -5.89 -0.08
CA GLY A 41 13.76 -7.23 0.54
C GLY A 41 12.52 -8.07 0.24
N THR A 42 11.53 -7.48 -0.47
CA THR A 42 10.25 -8.10 -0.79
C THR A 42 10.24 -8.72 -2.19
N ASP A 43 9.35 -9.67 -2.40
CA ASP A 43 9.12 -10.37 -3.66
C ASP A 43 7.71 -10.97 -3.63
N VAL A 44 6.85 -10.53 -4.54
CA VAL A 44 5.43 -10.94 -4.60
C VAL A 44 5.26 -12.46 -4.78
N GLU A 45 6.20 -13.12 -5.47
CA GLU A 45 6.17 -14.56 -5.75
C GLU A 45 6.77 -15.39 -4.61
N ARG A 46 7.55 -14.77 -3.72
CA ARG A 46 8.17 -15.47 -2.59
C ARG A 46 7.17 -15.68 -1.45
N PRO A 47 7.01 -16.90 -0.92
CA PRO A 47 6.29 -17.11 0.34
C PRO A 47 6.91 -16.29 1.47
N GLY A 48 6.11 -15.46 2.15
CA GLY A 48 6.62 -14.51 3.15
C GLY A 48 7.46 -13.36 2.54
N GLY A 49 7.33 -13.11 1.24
CA GLY A 49 7.99 -12.02 0.53
C GLY A 49 7.29 -10.66 0.64
N TRP A 50 6.34 -10.50 1.55
CA TRP A 50 5.59 -9.27 1.74
C TRP A 50 6.07 -8.53 2.98
N TYR A 51 6.15 -7.20 2.89
CA TYR A 51 6.33 -6.32 4.03
C TYR A 51 4.96 -5.93 4.58
N ASP A 52 4.72 -6.16 5.87
CA ASP A 52 3.54 -5.71 6.59
C ASP A 52 3.84 -4.43 7.38
N TYR A 53 2.98 -3.43 7.20
CA TYR A 53 3.08 -2.13 7.87
C TYR A 53 1.74 -1.79 8.56
N PRO A 54 1.71 -1.71 9.90
CA PRO A 54 0.49 -1.41 10.64
C PRO A 54 0.13 0.07 10.54
N LEU A 55 -1.08 0.36 10.06
CA LEU A 55 -1.71 1.69 10.09
C LEU A 55 -2.63 1.75 11.31
N ALA A 56 -2.07 2.18 12.45
CA ALA A 56 -2.77 2.27 13.74
C ALA A 56 -3.68 3.53 13.83
N GLY A 57 -4.48 3.78 12.79
CA GLY A 57 -5.44 4.87 12.72
C GLY A 57 -6.74 4.59 13.47
N ARG A 58 -7.76 5.41 13.22
CA ARG A 58 -9.13 5.18 13.73
C ARG A 58 -9.73 3.87 13.19
N ILE A 59 -9.37 3.51 11.97
CA ILE A 59 -9.70 2.22 11.35
C ILE A 59 -8.37 1.44 11.26
N PRO A 60 -8.09 0.51 12.18
CA PRO A 60 -6.83 -0.23 12.17
C PRO A 60 -6.74 -1.10 10.91
N LEU A 61 -5.70 -0.87 10.11
CA LEU A 61 -5.41 -1.63 8.90
C LEU A 61 -3.95 -2.09 8.93
N THR A 62 -3.67 -3.17 8.21
CA THR A 62 -2.30 -3.55 7.86
C THR A 62 -2.13 -3.39 6.36
N LEU A 63 -1.17 -2.55 5.97
CA LEU A 63 -0.72 -2.43 4.59
C LEU A 63 0.29 -3.54 4.30
N LEU A 64 0.04 -4.35 3.28
CA LEU A 64 1.00 -5.31 2.79
C LEU A 64 1.52 -4.84 1.43
N VAL A 65 2.85 -4.78 1.31
CA VAL A 65 3.55 -4.34 0.09
C VAL A 65 4.55 -5.40 -0.33
N ALA A 66 4.64 -5.68 -1.63
CA ALA A 66 5.70 -6.51 -2.21
C ALA A 66 6.13 -5.97 -3.58
N ALA A 67 7.42 -5.96 -3.83
CA ALA A 67 7.98 -5.68 -5.15
C ALA A 67 7.72 -6.85 -6.11
N ASP A 68 7.68 -6.54 -7.40
CA ASP A 68 7.82 -7.52 -8.49
C ASP A 68 9.21 -7.30 -9.13
N PRO A 69 10.23 -8.09 -8.74
CA PRO A 69 11.63 -7.83 -9.12
C PRO A 69 11.83 -7.77 -10.64
N GLY A 70 12.46 -6.69 -11.12
CA GLY A 70 12.69 -6.45 -12.55
C GLY A 70 11.53 -5.75 -13.27
N SER A 71 10.44 -5.43 -12.55
CA SER A 71 9.37 -4.56 -13.03
C SER A 71 9.53 -3.12 -12.49
N SER A 72 8.57 -2.25 -12.80
CA SER A 72 8.42 -0.93 -12.16
C SER A 72 7.05 -0.81 -11.47
N VAL A 73 6.55 -1.95 -10.95
CA VAL A 73 5.30 -2.04 -10.22
C VAL A 73 5.52 -2.68 -8.87
N VAL A 74 4.63 -2.36 -7.94
CA VAL A 74 4.57 -2.98 -6.62
C VAL A 74 3.16 -3.50 -6.40
N PHE A 75 3.06 -4.66 -5.75
CA PHE A 75 1.80 -5.24 -5.32
C PHE A 75 1.46 -4.73 -3.93
N VAL A 76 0.22 -4.31 -3.77
CA VAL A 76 -0.32 -3.83 -2.51
C VAL A 76 -1.62 -4.55 -2.19
N ARG A 77 -1.90 -4.73 -0.90
CA ARG A 77 -3.17 -5.26 -0.38
C ARG A 77 -3.35 -4.86 1.08
N LEU A 78 -4.60 -4.86 1.55
CA LEU A 78 -4.97 -4.44 2.90
C LEU A 78 -5.59 -5.59 3.69
N GLU A 79 -5.23 -5.65 4.97
CA GLU A 79 -5.88 -6.48 5.98
C GLU A 79 -6.48 -5.59 7.08
N GLY A 80 -7.51 -6.12 7.77
CA GLY A 80 -8.28 -5.39 8.78
C GLY A 80 -9.78 -5.29 8.45
N GLU A 81 -10.52 -4.67 9.36
CA GLU A 81 -11.98 -4.46 9.27
C GLU A 81 -12.28 -3.00 8.93
N ALA A 82 -12.49 -2.74 7.64
CA ALA A 82 -12.94 -1.45 7.12
C ALA A 82 -14.44 -1.46 6.80
N ASP A 83 -15.10 -0.32 6.99
CA ASP A 83 -16.46 -0.11 6.50
C ASP A 83 -16.49 0.00 4.96
N ASP A 84 -17.69 -0.07 4.38
CA ASP A 84 -17.86 -0.09 2.92
C ASP A 84 -17.37 1.20 2.26
N ARG A 85 -17.48 2.33 2.97
CA ARG A 85 -16.98 3.63 2.50
C ARG A 85 -15.45 3.59 2.36
N THR A 86 -14.74 3.15 3.39
CA THR A 86 -13.28 3.10 3.43
C THR A 86 -12.76 2.10 2.40
N LYS A 87 -13.42 0.94 2.26
CA LYS A 87 -13.12 -0.02 1.17
C LYS A 87 -13.25 0.60 -0.21
N ALA A 88 -14.34 1.32 -0.47
CA ALA A 88 -14.56 1.99 -1.76
C ALA A 88 -13.50 3.07 -2.04
N GLN A 89 -13.06 3.82 -1.03
CA GLN A 89 -11.97 4.80 -1.17
C GLN A 89 -10.64 4.13 -1.51
N ILE A 90 -10.32 3.00 -0.86
CA ILE A 90 -9.11 2.23 -1.11
C ILE A 90 -9.14 1.62 -2.52
N ASP A 91 -10.27 1.06 -2.95
CA ASP A 91 -10.45 0.53 -4.31
C ASP A 91 -10.29 1.63 -5.38
N ALA A 92 -10.80 2.83 -5.12
CA ALA A 92 -10.61 3.98 -6.00
C ALA A 92 -9.13 4.41 -6.08
N ALA A 93 -8.43 4.47 -4.94
CA ALA A 93 -7.00 4.79 -4.91
C ALA A 93 -6.19 3.75 -5.71
N LEU A 94 -6.43 2.46 -5.49
CA LEU A 94 -5.80 1.37 -6.25
C LEU A 94 -6.00 1.53 -7.76
N HIS A 95 -7.22 1.88 -8.16
CA HIS A 95 -7.54 2.09 -9.57
C HIS A 95 -6.77 3.26 -10.19
N ILE A 96 -6.64 4.37 -9.45
CA ILE A 96 -5.94 5.58 -9.90
C ILE A 96 -4.44 5.28 -10.01
N PHE A 97 -3.83 4.75 -8.96
CA PHE A 97 -2.39 4.53 -8.89
C PHE A 97 -1.90 3.33 -9.73
N SER A 98 -2.80 2.45 -10.18
CA SER A 98 -2.49 1.42 -11.17
C SER A 98 -2.57 1.90 -12.62
N ARG A 99 -2.96 3.15 -12.88
CA ARG A 99 -3.16 3.67 -14.25
C ARG A 99 -2.41 4.96 -14.52
N TYR A 100 -2.27 5.79 -13.51
CA TYR A 100 -1.58 7.04 -13.64
C TYR A 100 -0.09 6.82 -13.46
N ASN A 101 0.72 7.29 -14.40
CA ASN A 101 2.16 7.43 -14.20
C ASN A 101 2.43 8.93 -14.15
N ALA A 102 2.82 9.43 -12.97
CA ALA A 102 3.32 10.79 -12.83
C ALA A 102 4.73 10.80 -13.45
N SER A 103 4.80 11.05 -14.76
CA SER A 103 6.06 11.27 -15.49
C SER A 103 6.68 12.61 -15.14
#